data_AF-M0ML50-F1
#
_entry.id   AF-M0ML50-F1
#
_cell.length_a   1.000
_cell.length_b   1.000
_cell.length_c   1.000
_cell.angle_alpha   90.00
_cell.angle_beta   90.00
_cell.angle_gamma   90.00
#
_symmetry.space_group_name_H-M   'P 1'
#
loop_
_entity.id
_entity.type
_entity.pdbx_description
1 polymer ?
#
loop_
_entity_poly.entity_id
_entity_poly.type
_entity_poly.pdbx_seq_one_letter_code
_entity_poly.pdbx_strand_id
1 'polypeptide(L)'
;MADIIEEQNGHYTAVIELSFGAIERSVEAYAVAMTDDEVSDFRDHEYSYERAHQIGLFEEETATDMRDLYSENRTESYYGGGQPTDHQATAMTALARAVHKFAVNQIREGGICICESD
;
A
#
# COMPACT_ATOMS: atom_id res chain seq x y z
N MET A 1 27.83 -5.33 -17.94
CA MET A 1 27.20 -4.11 -18.50
C MET A 1 25.72 -3.98 -18.13
N ALA A 2 24.96 -5.08 -18.09
CA ALA A 2 23.73 -5.19 -17.29
C ALA A 2 24.01 -5.30 -15.78
N ASP A 3 25.23 -5.69 -15.42
CA ASP A 3 25.72 -5.88 -14.03
C ASP A 3 25.82 -4.58 -13.18
N ILE A 4 25.44 -3.42 -13.74
CA ILE A 4 25.36 -2.10 -13.07
C ILE A 4 23.91 -1.58 -13.05
N ILE A 5 22.93 -2.29 -13.61
CA ILE A 5 21.51 -1.90 -13.43
C ILE A 5 21.14 -1.85 -11.91
N GLU A 6 22.02 -2.35 -11.04
CA GLU A 6 21.74 -3.11 -9.84
C GLU A 6 22.41 -2.64 -8.54
N GLU A 7 23.39 -1.72 -8.49
CA GLU A 7 24.30 -1.82 -7.33
C GLU A 7 23.70 -1.46 -5.95
N GLN A 8 22.67 -0.59 -5.85
CA GLN A 8 21.75 -0.51 -4.69
C GLN A 8 20.40 0.16 -5.05
N ASN A 9 20.40 1.02 -6.06
CA ASN A 9 19.33 2.01 -6.22
C ASN A 9 18.11 1.53 -7.03
N GLY A 10 18.33 0.74 -8.08
CA GLY A 10 17.22 0.06 -8.77
C GLY A 10 16.54 -0.96 -7.86
N HIS A 11 17.28 -1.52 -6.90
CA HIS A 11 16.74 -2.43 -5.90
C HIS A 11 15.78 -1.72 -4.94
N TYR A 12 16.17 -0.58 -4.34
CA TYR A 12 15.30 0.13 -3.39
C TYR A 12 14.05 0.72 -4.03
N THR A 13 14.15 1.30 -5.23
CA THR A 13 12.97 1.73 -5.99
C THR A 13 12.01 0.56 -6.23
N ALA A 14 12.53 -0.57 -6.73
CA ALA A 14 11.70 -1.75 -6.98
C ALA A 14 11.07 -2.30 -5.69
N VAL A 15 11.79 -2.31 -4.56
CA VAL A 15 11.24 -2.75 -3.27
C VAL A 15 10.10 -1.84 -2.82
N ILE A 16 10.25 -0.53 -2.98
CA ILE A 16 9.19 0.44 -2.62
C ILE A 16 7.96 0.26 -3.53
N GLU A 17 8.14 0.17 -4.85
CA GLU A 17 7.04 -0.04 -5.80
C GLU A 17 6.32 -1.37 -5.54
N LEU A 18 7.07 -2.46 -5.31
CA LEU A 18 6.49 -3.76 -4.94
C LEU A 18 5.75 -3.71 -3.60
N SER A 19 6.23 -2.88 -2.66
CA SER A 19 5.58 -2.70 -1.36
C SER A 19 4.24 -1.97 -1.51
N PHE A 20 4.18 -0.90 -2.32
CA PHE A 20 2.91 -0.24 -2.66
C PHE A 20 1.95 -1.22 -3.33
N GLY A 21 2.42 -1.96 -4.35
CA GLY A 21 1.58 -2.97 -5.00
C GLY A 21 1.07 -4.03 -4.02
N ALA A 22 1.90 -4.52 -3.08
CA ALA A 22 1.48 -5.50 -2.08
C ALA A 22 0.42 -4.94 -1.10
N ILE A 23 0.52 -3.66 -0.75
CA ILE A 23 -0.46 -2.95 0.06
C ILE A 23 -1.78 -2.85 -0.69
N GLU A 24 -1.76 -2.33 -1.91
CA GLU A 24 -2.95 -2.15 -2.76
C GLU A 24 -3.66 -3.48 -3.00
N ARG A 25 -2.92 -4.55 -3.31
CA ARG A 25 -3.50 -5.89 -3.46
C ARG A 25 -4.07 -6.47 -2.18
N SER A 26 -3.56 -6.06 -1.02
CA SER A 26 -4.14 -6.48 0.27
C SER A 26 -5.46 -5.76 0.54
N VAL A 27 -5.55 -4.47 0.17
CA VAL A 27 -6.80 -3.70 0.23
C VAL A 27 -7.83 -4.24 -0.76
N GLU A 28 -7.44 -4.47 -2.02
CA GLU A 28 -8.28 -5.07 -3.05
C GLU A 28 -8.83 -6.43 -2.59
N ALA A 29 -7.98 -7.29 -2.04
CA ALA A 29 -8.41 -8.60 -1.54
C ALA A 29 -9.44 -8.48 -0.39
N TYR A 30 -9.28 -7.49 0.49
CA TYR A 30 -10.28 -7.23 1.52
C TYR A 30 -11.60 -6.74 0.92
N ALA A 31 -11.56 -5.79 -0.02
CA ALA A 31 -12.74 -5.28 -0.68
C ALA A 31 -13.54 -6.41 -1.36
N VAL A 32 -12.89 -7.18 -2.22
CA VAL A 32 -13.51 -8.32 -2.93
C VAL A 32 -14.08 -9.36 -1.96
N ALA A 33 -13.46 -9.55 -0.79
CA ALA A 33 -13.91 -10.52 0.20
C ALA A 33 -15.09 -10.03 1.05
N MET A 34 -15.20 -8.72 1.27
CA MET A 34 -16.12 -8.13 2.26
C MET A 34 -17.26 -7.31 1.64
N THR A 35 -17.18 -7.00 0.35
CA THR A 35 -18.15 -6.20 -0.39
C THR A 35 -18.52 -6.88 -1.72
N ASP A 36 -19.20 -6.15 -2.61
CA ASP A 36 -19.52 -6.59 -3.99
C ASP A 36 -18.52 -6.02 -5.02
N ASP A 37 -17.36 -5.51 -4.55
CA ASP A 37 -16.31 -4.97 -5.43
C ASP A 37 -15.65 -6.10 -6.24
N GLU A 38 -15.26 -5.81 -7.49
CA GLU A 38 -14.51 -6.70 -8.35
C GLU A 38 -13.05 -6.25 -8.49
N VAL A 39 -12.15 -7.20 -8.76
CA VAL A 39 -10.73 -6.90 -9.08
C VAL A 39 -10.58 -5.83 -10.18
N SER A 40 -11.52 -5.81 -11.14
CA SER A 40 -11.50 -4.83 -12.24
C SER A 40 -11.73 -3.38 -11.81
N ASP A 41 -12.24 -3.13 -10.61
CA ASP A 41 -12.50 -1.80 -10.08
C ASP A 41 -11.21 -1.13 -9.57
N PHE A 42 -10.18 -1.91 -9.24
CA PHE A 42 -8.90 -1.45 -8.66
C PHE A 42 -7.81 -1.19 -9.71
N ARG A 43 -8.11 -0.38 -10.72
CA ARG A 43 -7.14 0.01 -11.77
C ARG A 43 -6.34 1.27 -11.46
N ASP A 44 -6.81 2.04 -10.48
CA ASP A 44 -6.19 3.26 -10.02
C ASP A 44 -5.63 3.05 -8.61
N HIS A 45 -4.34 3.35 -8.45
CA HIS A 45 -3.61 3.19 -7.21
C HIS A 45 -4.21 4.05 -6.09
N GLU A 46 -4.54 5.32 -6.39
CA GLU A 46 -5.07 6.24 -5.40
C GLU A 46 -6.49 5.84 -4.98
N TYR A 47 -7.28 5.29 -5.90
CA TYR A 47 -8.60 4.75 -5.61
C TYR A 47 -8.55 3.63 -4.58
N SER A 48 -7.50 2.80 -4.57
CA SER A 48 -7.38 1.72 -3.58
C SER A 48 -7.41 2.27 -2.15
N TYR A 49 -6.71 3.38 -1.88
CA TYR A 49 -6.67 3.99 -0.55
C TYR A 49 -7.97 4.67 -0.17
N GLU A 50 -8.58 5.41 -1.10
CA GLU A 50 -9.89 6.01 -0.88
C GLU A 50 -10.94 4.93 -0.59
N ARG A 51 -10.93 3.86 -1.39
CA ARG A 51 -11.87 2.75 -1.25
C ARG A 51 -11.69 2.03 0.08
N ALA A 52 -10.46 1.84 0.54
CA ALA A 52 -10.16 1.24 1.84
C ALA A 52 -10.89 1.95 3.01
N HIS A 53 -10.99 3.29 2.95
CA HIS A 53 -11.77 4.04 3.94
C HIS A 53 -13.28 3.81 3.77
N GLN A 54 -13.78 3.93 2.54
CA GLN A 54 -15.22 3.79 2.25
C GLN A 54 -15.81 2.44 2.70
N ILE A 55 -14.99 1.38 2.70
CA ILE A 55 -15.38 0.02 3.11
C ILE A 55 -15.00 -0.31 4.57
N GLY A 56 -14.54 0.70 5.33
CA GLY A 56 -14.23 0.58 6.75
C GLY A 56 -12.98 -0.22 7.07
N LEU A 57 -12.08 -0.46 6.10
CA LEU A 57 -10.79 -1.10 6.36
C LEU A 57 -9.83 -0.11 7.05
N PHE A 58 -9.78 1.14 6.55
CA PHE A 58 -8.96 2.20 7.13
C PHE A 58 -9.82 3.33 7.70
N GLU A 59 -9.29 3.99 8.72
CA GLU A 59 -9.75 5.32 9.09
C GLU A 59 -9.43 6.32 7.97
N GLU A 60 -10.17 7.44 7.92
CA GLU A 60 -10.00 8.46 6.88
C GLU A 60 -8.58 9.06 6.87
N GLU A 61 -8.02 9.30 8.06
CA GLU A 61 -6.65 9.79 8.24
C GLU A 61 -5.64 8.80 7.64
N THR A 62 -5.75 7.52 7.99
CA THR A 62 -4.86 6.48 7.44
C THR A 62 -4.97 6.38 5.92
N ALA A 63 -6.18 6.41 5.35
CA ALA A 63 -6.35 6.37 3.90
C ALA A 63 -5.73 7.60 3.21
N THR A 64 -5.86 8.78 3.82
CA THR A 64 -5.26 10.02 3.34
C THR A 64 -3.74 9.94 3.35
N ASP A 65 -3.15 9.53 4.48
CA ASP A 65 -1.70 9.36 4.62
C ASP A 65 -1.12 8.37 3.60
N MET A 66 -1.83 7.27 3.34
CA MET A 66 -1.40 6.27 2.37
C MET A 66 -1.44 6.78 0.93
N ARG A 67 -2.48 7.54 0.57
CA ARG A 67 -2.58 8.19 -0.75
C ARG A 67 -1.49 9.23 -0.93
N ASP A 68 -1.26 10.06 0.09
CA ASP A 68 -0.28 11.13 0.04
C ASP A 68 1.13 10.53 -0.03
N LEU A 69 1.44 9.48 0.75
CA LEU A 69 2.69 8.73 0.66
C LEU A 69 2.94 8.15 -0.76
N TYR A 70 1.91 7.61 -1.42
CA TYR A 70 2.01 7.14 -2.80
C TYR A 70 2.27 8.27 -3.79
N SER A 71 1.52 9.37 -3.68
CA SER A 71 1.63 10.54 -4.56
C SER A 71 2.98 11.24 -4.43
N GLU A 72 3.50 11.36 -3.20
CA GLU A 72 4.83 11.88 -2.91
C GLU A 72 5.91 10.98 -3.51
N ASN A 73 5.86 9.66 -3.28
CA ASN A 73 6.82 8.74 -3.88
C ASN A 73 6.79 8.80 -5.41
N ARG A 74 5.61 8.90 -6.03
CA ARG A 74 5.49 9.05 -7.48
C ARG A 74 6.09 10.38 -7.95
N THR A 75 5.82 11.47 -7.25
CA THR A 75 6.37 12.80 -7.57
C THR A 75 7.89 12.81 -7.44
N GLU A 76 8.44 12.24 -6.37
CA GLU A 76 9.89 12.12 -6.18
C GLU A 76 10.55 11.22 -7.25
N SER A 77 9.92 10.09 -7.59
CA SER A 77 10.42 9.19 -8.64
C SER A 77 10.48 9.89 -10.01
N TYR A 78 9.48 10.70 -10.35
CA TYR A 78 9.43 11.42 -11.63
C TYR A 78 10.28 12.70 -11.68
N TYR A 79 10.34 13.48 -10.58
CA TYR A 79 10.92 14.83 -10.59
C TYR A 79 12.00 15.06 -9.54
N GLY A 80 12.05 14.25 -8.48
CA GLY A 80 12.83 14.54 -7.28
C GLY A 80 14.32 14.35 -7.44
N GLY A 81 14.77 13.48 -8.35
CA GLY A 81 16.20 13.11 -8.51
C GLY A 81 16.84 12.53 -7.24
N GLY A 82 16.08 12.43 -6.14
CA GLY A 82 16.45 11.85 -4.86
C GLY A 82 16.46 10.33 -4.97
N GLN A 83 17.49 9.72 -4.40
CA GLN A 83 17.68 8.28 -4.47
C GLN A 83 16.99 7.63 -3.26
N PRO A 84 16.09 6.65 -3.45
CA PRO A 84 15.52 5.92 -2.34
C PRO A 84 16.60 5.23 -1.50
N THR A 85 16.40 5.27 -0.19
CA THR A 85 17.35 4.73 0.80
C THR A 85 16.94 3.34 1.28
N ASP A 86 17.91 2.59 1.81
CA ASP A 86 17.67 1.32 2.52
C ASP A 86 16.61 1.44 3.63
N HIS A 87 16.65 2.55 4.36
CA HIS A 87 15.70 2.85 5.43
C HIS A 87 14.27 3.00 4.87
N GLN A 88 14.09 3.74 3.77
CA GLN A 88 12.79 3.88 3.11
C GLN A 88 12.29 2.52 2.58
N ALA A 89 13.14 1.74 1.92
CA ALA A 89 12.77 0.42 1.40
C ALA A 89 12.38 -0.55 2.53
N THR A 90 13.11 -0.53 3.64
CA THR A 90 12.80 -1.34 4.84
C THR A 90 11.49 -0.90 5.48
N ALA A 91 11.26 0.41 5.61
CA ALA A 91 10.01 0.95 6.17
C ALA A 91 8.80 0.57 5.30
N MET A 92 8.91 0.71 3.97
CA MET A 92 7.84 0.31 3.04
C MET A 92 7.56 -1.18 3.09
N THR A 93 8.60 -2.02 3.20
CA THR A 93 8.43 -3.47 3.38
C THR A 93 7.72 -3.79 4.69
N ALA A 94 8.05 -3.10 5.78
CA ALA A 94 7.41 -3.30 7.09
C ALA A 94 5.94 -2.87 7.05
N LEU A 95 5.65 -1.72 6.44
CA LEU A 95 4.29 -1.22 6.24
C LEU A 95 3.46 -2.19 5.41
N ALA A 96 4.00 -2.69 4.30
CA ALA A 96 3.32 -3.67 3.45
C ALA A 96 2.97 -4.96 4.22
N ARG A 97 3.88 -5.45 5.05
CA ARG A 97 3.61 -6.61 5.92
C ARG A 97 2.54 -6.32 6.97
N ALA A 98 2.54 -5.13 7.56
CA ALA A 98 1.56 -4.73 8.57
C ALA A 98 0.16 -4.64 7.96
N VAL A 99 0.00 -3.93 6.84
CA VAL A 99 -1.27 -3.81 6.13
C VAL A 99 -1.77 -5.18 5.65
N HIS A 100 -0.89 -5.99 5.03
CA HIS A 100 -1.26 -7.32 4.59
C HIS A 100 -1.78 -8.20 5.73
N LYS A 101 -1.08 -8.21 6.86
CA LYS A 101 -1.49 -8.97 8.05
C LYS A 101 -2.83 -8.45 8.58
N PHE A 102 -3.00 -7.15 8.65
CA PHE A 102 -4.23 -6.52 9.11
C PHE A 102 -5.42 -6.89 8.21
N ALA A 103 -5.32 -6.69 6.90
CA ALA A 103 -6.37 -7.04 5.93
C ALA A 103 -6.74 -8.53 5.99
N VAL A 104 -5.75 -9.44 6.01
CA VAL A 104 -6.01 -10.89 6.09
C VAL A 104 -6.67 -11.27 7.41
N ASN A 105 -6.29 -10.65 8.53
CA ASN A 105 -6.95 -10.90 9.81
C ASN A 105 -8.41 -10.44 9.77
N GLN A 106 -8.68 -9.25 9.23
CA GLN A 106 -10.04 -8.75 9.08
C GLN A 106 -10.90 -9.66 8.18
N ILE A 107 -10.36 -10.16 7.06
CA ILE A 107 -11.05 -11.16 6.21
C ILE A 107 -11.38 -12.44 7.01
N ARG A 108 -10.43 -12.93 7.81
CA ARG A 108 -10.61 -14.17 8.60
C ARG A 108 -11.62 -14.03 9.74
N GLU A 109 -11.67 -12.84 10.35
CA GLU A 109 -12.55 -12.53 11.48
C GLU A 109 -13.94 -12.04 11.03
N GLY A 110 -14.15 -11.89 9.72
CA GLY A 110 -15.42 -11.44 9.13
C GLY A 110 -15.63 -9.93 9.19
N GLY A 111 -14.56 -9.14 9.23
CA GLY A 111 -14.59 -7.67 9.20
C GLY A 111 -15.07 -7.01 10.49
N ILE A 112 -14.96 -7.69 11.62
CA ILE A 112 -15.35 -7.13 12.91
C ILE A 112 -14.23 -6.18 13.37
N CYS A 113 -14.48 -4.85 13.30
CA CYS A 113 -13.63 -3.90 14.01
C CYS A 113 -13.79 -4.11 15.53
N ILE A 114 -12.69 -4.40 16.21
CA ILE A 114 -12.62 -4.50 17.68
C ILE A 114 -12.19 -3.19 18.35
N CYS A 115 -12.35 -2.08 17.65
CA CYS A 115 -12.11 -0.74 18.17
C CYS A 115 -13.06 -0.46 19.35
N GLU A 116 -12.52 -0.13 20.54
CA GLU A 116 -13.34 0.34 21.67
C GLU A 116 -14.00 1.65 21.26
N SER A 117 -15.33 1.72 21.36
CA SER A 117 -16.07 2.95 21.08
C SER A 117 -15.91 3.89 22.28
N ASP A 118 -14.95 4.81 22.21
CA ASP A 118 -14.87 5.98 23.11
C ASP A 118 -15.91 7.06 22.75
#